data_AF-A0A256YQK0-F1
#
_entry.id   AF-A0A256YQK0-F1
#
_cell.length_a   1.000
_cell.length_b   1.000
_cell.length_c   1.000
_cell.angle_alpha   90.00
_cell.angle_beta   90.00
_cell.angle_gamma   90.00
#
_symmetry.space_group_name_H-M   'P 1'
#
loop_
_entity.id
_entity.type
_entity.pdbx_description
1 polymer ?
#
loop_
_entity_poly.entity_id
_entity_poly.type
_entity_poly.pdbx_seq_one_letter_code
_entity_poly.pdbx_strand_id
1 'polypeptide(L)'
;MLFFKKKKKVEEPIGRGYIPIERVKELSSKGIPDNEIVNILKKEGFSQAEIDSAMSQAIRDVVAGKEERREELPTIEDLKKPQEDFEIPEEPVPESYYREISKSSPDDTYIETLIEDRVSEINKKISEMNLRYKEIEAKIEAISNLLKEIEAEKENEKINLENRISELKEDIRRLIAKVESLERVFKEALPALIESVKALTDLVNKLKV
;
A
#
# COMPACT_ATOMS: atom_id res chain seq x y z
N MET A 1 38.18 -43.45 -15.02
CA MET A 1 37.40 -42.30 -15.52
C MET A 1 35.92 -42.63 -15.31
N LEU A 2 35.24 -42.07 -14.29
CA LEU A 2 34.46 -40.80 -14.34
C LEU A 2 33.48 -40.83 -15.55
N PHE A 3 32.15 -40.77 -15.39
CA PHE A 3 31.35 -39.74 -14.71
C PHE A 3 29.94 -40.27 -14.34
N PHE A 4 29.53 -40.13 -13.07
CA PHE A 4 28.12 -40.20 -12.65
C PHE A 4 27.58 -38.77 -12.50
N LYS A 5 26.63 -38.39 -13.36
CA LYS A 5 25.99 -37.08 -13.38
C LYS A 5 24.91 -37.03 -12.29
N LYS A 6 25.25 -36.47 -11.12
CA LYS A 6 24.30 -36.18 -10.02
C LYS A 6 23.23 -35.20 -10.53
N LYS A 7 21.97 -35.65 -10.60
CA LYS A 7 20.81 -34.77 -10.80
C LYS A 7 20.70 -33.86 -9.56
N LYS A 8 20.84 -32.55 -9.79
CA LYS A 8 20.64 -31.49 -8.81
C LYS A 8 19.14 -31.47 -8.48
N LYS A 9 18.75 -31.92 -7.29
CA LYS A 9 17.40 -31.66 -6.75
C LYS A 9 17.28 -30.15 -6.63
N VAL A 10 16.37 -29.56 -7.40
CA VAL A 10 15.97 -28.16 -7.24
C VAL A 10 15.21 -28.11 -5.94
N GLU A 11 15.82 -27.52 -4.91
CA GLU A 11 15.15 -27.22 -3.66
C GLU A 11 14.04 -26.21 -4.00
N GLU A 12 12.79 -26.66 -3.89
CA GLU A 12 11.65 -25.75 -3.98
C GLU A 12 11.79 -24.71 -2.86
N PRO A 13 11.65 -23.41 -3.16
CA PRO A 13 11.78 -22.39 -2.15
C PRO A 13 10.74 -22.67 -1.06
N ILE A 14 11.22 -22.82 0.18
CA ILE A 14 10.39 -22.96 1.36
C ILE A 14 9.50 -21.71 1.40
N GLY A 15 8.22 -21.88 1.06
CA GLY A 15 7.23 -20.82 1.09
C GLY A 15 7.05 -20.27 2.50
N ARG A 16 6.46 -19.09 2.64
CA ARG A 16 6.20 -18.46 3.95
C ARG A 16 5.18 -19.23 4.80
N GLY A 17 4.55 -20.28 4.26
CA GLY A 17 3.63 -21.17 4.97
C GLY A 17 2.21 -20.61 5.09
N TYR A 18 1.89 -19.55 4.35
CA TYR A 18 0.55 -18.98 4.27
C TYR A 18 0.24 -18.48 2.86
N ILE A 19 -1.05 -18.50 2.51
CA ILE A 19 -1.54 -18.14 1.18
C ILE A 19 -1.80 -16.62 1.15
N PRO A 20 -1.15 -15.84 0.27
CA PRO A 20 -1.23 -14.38 0.25
C PRO A 20 -2.48 -13.83 -0.46
N ILE A 21 -3.67 -14.23 -0.03
CA ILE A 21 -4.95 -13.87 -0.69
C ILE A 21 -5.19 -12.35 -0.68
N GLU A 22 -5.03 -11.71 0.48
CA GLU A 22 -5.25 -10.27 0.64
C GLU A 22 -4.28 -9.45 -0.22
N ARG A 23 -3.04 -9.92 -0.34
CA ARG A 23 -2.01 -9.26 -1.13
C ARG A 23 -2.31 -9.32 -2.62
N VAL A 24 -2.81 -10.46 -3.13
CA VAL A 24 -3.26 -10.58 -4.52
C VAL A 24 -4.42 -9.62 -4.80
N LYS A 25 -5.41 -9.54 -3.89
CA LYS A 25 -6.54 -8.61 -4.03
C LYS A 25 -6.10 -7.15 -4.05
N GLU A 26 -5.14 -6.78 -3.18
CA GLU A 26 -4.57 -5.44 -3.15
C GLU A 26 -3.88 -5.10 -4.49
N LEU A 27 -3.01 -5.98 -4.98
CA LEU A 27 -2.26 -5.74 -6.22
C LEU A 27 -3.19 -5.74 -7.45
N SER A 28 -4.20 -6.60 -7.47
CA SER A 28 -5.23 -6.63 -8.52
C SER A 28 -6.09 -5.36 -8.51
N SER A 29 -6.50 -4.86 -7.33
CA SER A 29 -7.26 -3.60 -7.23
C SER A 29 -6.46 -2.37 -7.67
N LYS A 30 -5.12 -2.44 -7.59
CA LYS A 30 -4.21 -1.42 -8.14
C LYS A 30 -4.03 -1.50 -9.66
N GLY A 31 -4.67 -2.46 -10.32
CA GLY A 31 -4.59 -2.66 -11.77
C GLY A 31 -3.27 -3.28 -12.24
N ILE A 32 -2.52 -3.92 -11.33
CA ILE A 32 -1.27 -4.59 -11.68
C ILE A 32 -1.62 -5.88 -12.45
N PRO A 33 -0.98 -6.15 -13.61
CA PRO A 33 -1.26 -7.36 -14.38
C PRO A 33 -0.81 -8.61 -13.63
N ASP A 34 -1.55 -9.70 -13.76
CA ASP A 34 -1.34 -10.97 -13.05
C ASP A 34 0.11 -11.48 -13.14
N ASN A 35 0.75 -11.36 -14.31
CA ASN A 35 2.13 -11.74 -14.53
C ASN A 35 3.11 -10.96 -13.62
N GLU A 36 2.80 -9.71 -13.32
CA GLU A 36 3.60 -8.85 -12.45
C GLU A 36 3.29 -9.10 -10.97
N ILE A 37 2.04 -9.41 -10.62
CA ILE A 37 1.65 -9.87 -9.28
C ILE A 37 2.44 -11.11 -8.88
N VAL A 38 2.53 -12.11 -9.77
CA VAL A 38 3.33 -13.32 -9.54
C VAL A 38 4.80 -13.00 -9.28
N ASN A 39 5.38 -12.04 -10.01
CA ASN A 39 6.77 -11.63 -9.83
C ASN A 39 7.01 -10.89 -8.50
N ILE A 40 6.05 -10.06 -8.07
CA ILE A 40 6.11 -9.37 -6.78
C ILE A 40 6.04 -10.39 -5.63
N LEU A 41 5.11 -11.34 -5.68
CA LEU A 41 4.97 -12.36 -4.65
C LEU A 41 6.17 -13.32 -4.59
N LYS A 42 6.77 -13.65 -5.75
CA LYS A 42 8.04 -14.38 -5.78
C LYS A 42 9.17 -13.61 -5.11
N LYS A 43 9.28 -12.31 -5.34
CA LYS A 43 10.27 -11.44 -4.67
C LYS A 43 10.02 -11.32 -3.17
N GLU A 44 8.76 -11.35 -2.75
CA GLU A 44 8.37 -11.39 -1.34
C GLU A 44 8.65 -12.78 -0.71
N GLY A 45 9.00 -13.79 -1.50
CA GLY A 45 9.42 -15.11 -1.02
C GLY A 45 8.29 -16.12 -0.88
N PHE A 46 7.17 -15.91 -1.58
CA PHE A 46 6.11 -16.92 -1.69
C PHE A 46 6.47 -17.98 -2.73
N SER A 47 6.06 -19.22 -2.45
CA SER A 47 6.22 -20.34 -3.38
C SER A 47 5.20 -20.26 -4.52
N GLN A 48 5.51 -20.89 -5.66
CA GLN A 48 4.60 -20.91 -6.82
C GLN A 48 3.22 -21.49 -6.46
N ALA A 49 3.18 -22.56 -5.66
CA ALA A 49 1.94 -23.19 -5.23
C ALA A 49 1.08 -22.27 -4.34
N GLU A 50 1.70 -21.49 -3.45
CA GLU A 50 0.98 -20.50 -2.62
C GLU A 50 0.40 -19.36 -3.47
N ILE A 51 1.14 -18.92 -4.49
CA ILE A 51 0.72 -17.85 -5.41
C ILE A 51 -0.48 -18.30 -6.26
N ASP A 52 -0.40 -19.48 -6.86
CA ASP A 52 -1.46 -20.01 -7.73
C ASP A 52 -2.76 -20.26 -6.94
N SER A 53 -2.62 -20.74 -5.70
CA SER A 53 -3.73 -20.90 -4.76
C SER A 53 -4.35 -19.56 -4.36
N ALA A 54 -3.52 -18.54 -4.06
CA ALA A 54 -3.97 -17.19 -3.72
C ALA A 54 -4.72 -16.52 -4.88
N MET A 55 -4.22 -16.62 -6.11
CA MET A 55 -4.88 -16.09 -7.31
C MET A 55 -6.23 -16.78 -7.57
N SER A 56 -6.26 -18.10 -7.50
CA SER A 56 -7.49 -18.87 -7.70
C SER A 56 -8.57 -18.50 -6.67
N GLN A 57 -8.18 -18.31 -5.41
CA GLN A 57 -9.10 -17.91 -4.34
C GLN A 57 -9.52 -16.45 -4.46
N ALA A 58 -8.61 -15.53 -4.82
CA ALA A 58 -8.93 -14.13 -5.02
C ALA A 58 -9.97 -13.93 -6.14
N ILE A 59 -9.86 -14.68 -7.25
CA ILE A 59 -10.84 -14.66 -8.34
C ILE A 59 -12.18 -15.22 -7.86
N ARG A 60 -12.19 -16.34 -7.13
CA ARG A 60 -13.43 -16.91 -6.58
C ARG A 60 -14.14 -15.95 -5.63
N ASP A 61 -13.41 -15.25 -4.77
CA ASP A 61 -13.99 -14.29 -3.84
C ASP A 61 -14.56 -13.05 -4.55
N VAL A 62 -13.92 -12.59 -5.63
CA VAL A 62 -14.45 -11.49 -6.47
C VAL A 62 -15.71 -11.93 -7.20
N VAL A 63 -15.79 -13.19 -7.63
CA VAL A 63 -16.97 -13.77 -8.28
C VAL A 63 -18.08 -14.04 -7.26
N ALA A 64 -17.76 -14.49 -6.04
CA ALA A 64 -18.71 -14.74 -4.96
C ALA A 64 -19.22 -13.44 -4.30
N GLY A 65 -18.43 -12.37 -4.29
CA GLY A 65 -18.81 -11.05 -3.77
C GLY A 65 -19.66 -10.20 -4.74
N LYS A 66 -19.97 -10.70 -5.95
CA LYS A 66 -20.74 -10.04 -7.01
C LYS A 66 -22.04 -10.80 -7.30
N GLU A 67 -22.85 -11.05 -6.28
CA GLU A 67 -24.08 -11.84 -6.42
C GLU A 67 -25.32 -11.07 -6.94
N GLU A 68 -25.17 -10.00 -7.73
CA GLU A 68 -26.34 -9.30 -8.32
C GLU A 68 -26.28 -8.97 -9.82
N ARG A 69 -25.30 -9.45 -10.59
CA ARG A 69 -25.44 -9.47 -12.06
C ARG A 69 -24.91 -10.76 -12.65
N ARG A 70 -25.80 -11.76 -12.66
CA ARG A 70 -25.69 -12.90 -13.57
C ARG A 70 -26.11 -12.42 -14.95
N GLU A 71 -25.15 -12.01 -15.78
CA GLU A 71 -25.28 -12.22 -17.22
C GLU A 71 -24.74 -13.63 -17.47
N GLU A 72 -25.64 -14.52 -17.89
CA GLU A 72 -25.34 -15.92 -18.18
C GLU A 72 -24.37 -15.97 -19.36
N LEU A 73 -23.13 -16.39 -19.10
CA LEU A 73 -22.21 -16.83 -20.14
C LEU A 73 -22.68 -18.21 -20.64
N PRO A 74 -22.75 -18.44 -21.96
CA PRO A 74 -23.18 -19.72 -22.51
C PRO A 74 -22.23 -20.84 -22.06
N THR A 75 -22.85 -21.95 -21.67
CA THR A 75 -22.17 -23.16 -21.18
C THR A 75 -21.53 -23.89 -22.36
N ILE A 76 -20.40 -24.57 -22.12
CA ILE A 76 -19.67 -25.38 -23.13
C ILE A 76 -20.56 -26.45 -23.79
N GLU A 77 -21.68 -26.82 -23.18
CA GLU A 77 -22.66 -27.77 -23.72
C GLU A 77 -23.47 -27.22 -24.92
N ASP A 78 -23.56 -25.91 -25.11
CA ASP A 78 -24.29 -25.30 -26.25
C ASP A 78 -23.49 -25.31 -27.57
N LEU A 79 -22.23 -25.75 -27.57
CA LEU A 79 -21.38 -25.85 -28.76
C LEU A 79 -21.40 -27.23 -29.46
N LYS A 80 -22.19 -28.19 -28.97
CA LYS A 80 -22.41 -29.46 -29.68
C LYS A 80 -23.55 -29.35 -30.69
N LYS A 81 -23.30 -28.69 -31.83
CA LYS A 81 -24.05 -29.00 -33.05
C LYS A 81 -23.55 -30.33 -33.63
N PRO A 82 -24.43 -31.18 -34.21
CA PRO A 82 -24.00 -32.33 -34.99
C PRO A 82 -23.12 -31.83 -36.14
N GLN A 83 -21.92 -32.40 -36.29
CA GLN A 83 -21.19 -32.32 -37.55
C GLN A 83 -22.02 -33.10 -38.57
N GLU A 84 -22.76 -32.38 -39.41
CA GLU A 84 -23.17 -32.91 -40.70
C GLU A 84 -21.90 -33.03 -41.54
N ASP A 85 -21.61 -34.24 -41.99
CA ASP A 85 -20.58 -34.52 -42.98
C ASP A 85 -20.94 -33.74 -44.26
N PHE A 86 -20.30 -32.58 -44.44
CA PHE A 86 -20.24 -31.93 -45.74
C PHE A 86 -19.23 -32.71 -46.60
N GLU A 87 -19.71 -33.66 -47.39
CA GLU A 87 -18.99 -34.06 -48.60
C GLU A 87 -18.98 -32.83 -49.53
N ILE A 88 -17.81 -32.19 -49.65
CA ILE A 88 -17.56 -31.13 -50.63
C ILE A 88 -17.26 -31.84 -51.96
N PRO A 89 -18.08 -31.70 -53.01
CA PRO A 89 -17.68 -32.10 -54.35
C PRO A 89 -16.51 -31.20 -54.79
N GLU A 90 -15.35 -31.79 -55.09
CA GLU A 90 -14.26 -31.10 -55.78
C GLU A 90 -14.67 -30.81 -57.23
N GLU A 91 -15.43 -29.73 -57.44
CA GLU A 91 -15.48 -29.09 -58.75
C GLU A 91 -14.23 -28.21 -58.93
N PRO A 92 -13.54 -28.26 -60.08
CA PRO A 92 -12.44 -27.36 -60.36
C PRO A 92 -12.97 -25.93 -60.42
N VAL A 93 -12.62 -25.14 -59.40
CA VAL A 93 -12.97 -23.71 -59.32
C VAL A 93 -12.43 -23.01 -60.58
N PRO A 94 -13.28 -22.32 -61.36
CA PRO A 94 -12.83 -21.62 -62.56
C PRO A 94 -11.74 -20.60 -62.22
N GLU A 95 -10.67 -20.54 -63.00
CA GLU A 95 -9.55 -19.59 -62.85
C GLU A 95 -9.98 -18.10 -62.82
N SER A 96 -11.21 -17.81 -63.27
CA SER A 96 -11.85 -16.50 -63.15
C SER A 96 -12.11 -16.08 -61.69
N TYR A 97 -12.28 -17.03 -60.78
CA TYR A 97 -12.57 -16.76 -59.36
C TYR A 97 -11.35 -16.16 -58.65
N TYR A 98 -10.14 -16.63 -58.96
CA TYR A 98 -8.91 -16.05 -58.42
C TYR A 98 -8.63 -14.64 -58.95
N ARG A 99 -9.01 -14.35 -60.20
CA ARG A 99 -8.83 -13.03 -60.82
C ARG A 99 -9.78 -11.98 -60.24
N GLU A 100 -10.91 -12.41 -59.68
CA GLU A 100 -11.91 -11.54 -59.07
C GLU A 100 -11.60 -11.24 -57.59
N ILE A 101 -11.00 -12.19 -56.87
CA ILE A 101 -10.52 -11.98 -55.49
C ILE A 101 -9.37 -10.94 -55.45
N SER A 102 -8.49 -10.92 -56.46
CA SER A 102 -7.42 -9.92 -56.54
C SER A 102 -7.89 -8.48 -56.80
N LYS A 103 -9.16 -8.27 -57.18
CA LYS A 103 -9.77 -6.95 -57.34
C LYS A 103 -10.57 -6.48 -56.12
N SER A 104 -10.72 -7.36 -55.13
CA SER A 104 -11.52 -7.13 -53.91
C SER A 104 -10.67 -6.85 -52.67
N SER A 105 -9.34 -6.84 -52.78
CA SER A 105 -8.50 -6.31 -51.70
C SER A 105 -8.85 -4.83 -51.52
N PRO A 106 -9.19 -4.38 -50.29
CA PRO A 106 -9.33 -2.96 -50.01
C PRO A 106 -8.08 -2.24 -50.52
N ASP A 107 -8.23 -1.10 -51.21
CA ASP A 107 -7.10 -0.32 -51.72
C ASP A 107 -6.03 -0.17 -50.63
N ASP A 108 -4.78 -0.58 -50.91
CA ASP A 108 -3.68 -0.57 -49.94
C ASP A 108 -3.51 0.82 -49.28
N THR A 109 -3.87 1.88 -49.99
CA THR A 109 -3.90 3.27 -49.48
C THR A 109 -4.92 3.53 -48.38
N TYR A 110 -6.09 2.86 -48.40
CA TYR A 110 -7.07 2.95 -47.31
C TYR A 110 -6.57 2.24 -46.04
N ILE A 111 -5.83 1.14 -46.21
CA ILE A 111 -5.21 0.42 -45.10
C ILE A 111 -4.06 1.26 -44.51
N GLU A 112 -3.23 1.87 -45.35
CA GLU A 112 -2.14 2.76 -44.89
C GLU A 112 -2.65 3.97 -44.11
N THR A 113 -3.69 4.66 -44.61
CA THR A 113 -4.30 5.80 -43.90
C THR A 113 -4.91 5.39 -42.56
N LEU A 114 -5.58 4.23 -42.49
CA LEU A 114 -6.10 3.70 -41.23
C LEU A 114 -4.99 3.37 -40.23
N ILE A 115 -3.87 2.83 -40.71
CA ILE A 115 -2.69 2.56 -39.87
C ILE A 115 -2.09 3.87 -39.37
N GLU A 116 -1.92 4.88 -40.24
CA GLU A 116 -1.40 6.19 -39.87
C GLU A 116 -2.27 6.87 -38.81
N ASP A 117 -3.59 6.85 -38.97
CA ASP A 117 -4.54 7.38 -38.00
C ASP A 117 -4.40 6.69 -36.64
N ARG A 118 -4.32 5.36 -36.61
CA ARG A 118 -4.14 4.59 -35.37
C ARG A 118 -2.79 4.84 -34.72
N VAL A 119 -1.72 4.94 -35.50
CA VAL A 119 -0.38 5.25 -34.98
C VAL A 119 -0.34 6.66 -34.42
N SER A 120 -1.01 7.63 -35.07
CA SER A 120 -1.14 9.00 -34.59
C SER A 120 -1.91 9.06 -33.26
N GLU A 121 -3.04 8.35 -33.14
CA GLU A 121 -3.80 8.23 -31.88
C GLU A 121 -2.96 7.63 -30.74
N ILE A 122 -2.17 6.59 -31.03
CA ILE A 122 -1.28 5.96 -30.06
C ILE A 122 -0.18 6.94 -29.63
N ASN A 123 0.47 7.62 -30.57
CA ASN A 123 1.51 8.61 -30.27
C ASN A 123 0.98 9.77 -29.42
N LYS A 124 -0.25 10.21 -29.68
CA LYS A 124 -0.93 11.21 -28.86
C LYS A 124 -1.14 10.70 -27.42
N LYS A 125 -1.68 9.49 -27.25
CA LYS A 125 -1.86 8.88 -25.92
C LYS A 125 -0.53 8.70 -25.16
N ILE A 126 0.53 8.27 -25.85
CA ILE A 126 1.87 8.15 -25.26
C ILE A 126 2.37 9.51 -24.79
N SER A 127 2.17 10.56 -25.59
CA SER A 127 2.58 11.92 -25.24
C SER A 127 1.82 12.45 -24.02
N GLU A 128 0.50 12.24 -23.96
CA GLU A 128 -0.33 12.59 -22.80
C GLU A 128 0.09 11.81 -21.55
N MET A 129 0.39 10.52 -21.69
CA MET A 129 0.86 9.68 -20.59
C MET A 129 2.23 10.14 -20.07
N ASN A 130 3.15 10.50 -20.97
CA ASN A 130 4.46 11.02 -20.59
C ASN A 130 4.35 12.35 -19.84
N LEU A 131 3.41 13.22 -20.25
CA LEU A 131 3.15 14.47 -19.54
C LEU A 131 2.64 14.20 -18.12
N ARG A 132 1.65 13.31 -17.98
CA ARG A 132 1.12 12.90 -16.68
C ARG A 132 2.20 12.26 -15.80
N TYR A 133 3.08 11.46 -16.37
CA TYR A 133 4.19 10.85 -15.64
C TYR A 133 5.11 11.93 -15.05
N LYS A 134 5.50 12.93 -15.84
CA LYS A 134 6.30 14.07 -15.36
C LYS A 134 5.59 14.87 -14.26
N GLU A 135 4.27 15.10 -14.39
CA GLU A 135 3.49 15.77 -13.35
C GLU A 135 3.44 14.97 -12.04
N ILE A 136 3.30 13.64 -12.14
CA ILE A 136 3.32 12.74 -10.98
C ILE A 136 4.70 12.76 -10.32
N GLU A 137 5.77 12.70 -11.10
CA GLU A 137 7.15 12.74 -10.61
C GLU A 137 7.43 14.05 -9.86
N ALA A 138 7.00 15.19 -10.42
CA ALA A 138 7.08 16.50 -9.76
C ALA A 138 6.26 16.55 -8.45
N LYS A 139 5.06 15.94 -8.42
CA LYS A 139 4.25 15.84 -7.19
C LYS A 139 4.92 14.95 -6.13
N ILE A 140 5.53 13.85 -6.53
CA ILE A 140 6.27 12.95 -5.63
C ILE A 140 7.46 13.70 -5.03
N GLU A 141 8.20 14.46 -5.83
CA GLU A 141 9.31 15.28 -5.36
C GLU A 141 8.84 16.36 -4.37
N ALA A 142 7.74 17.06 -4.69
CA ALA A 142 7.15 18.06 -3.79
C ALA A 142 6.71 17.44 -2.45
N ILE A 143 6.04 16.28 -2.48
CA ILE A 143 5.62 15.56 -1.27
C ILE A 143 6.84 15.11 -0.46
N SER A 144 7.89 14.62 -1.12
CA SER A 144 9.14 14.21 -0.46
C SER A 144 9.79 15.39 0.27
N ASN A 145 9.81 16.57 -0.35
CA ASN A 145 10.35 17.77 0.26
C ASN A 145 9.51 18.25 1.45
N LEU A 146 8.17 18.24 1.32
CA LEU A 146 7.27 18.55 2.43
C LEU A 146 7.44 17.56 3.60
N LEU A 147 7.64 16.28 3.31
CA LEU A 147 7.85 15.27 4.36
C LEU A 147 9.15 15.52 5.13
N LYS A 148 10.23 15.90 4.43
CA LYS A 148 11.50 16.29 5.07
C LYS A 148 11.37 17.55 5.91
N GLU A 149 10.59 18.53 5.45
CA GLU A 149 10.33 19.76 6.21
C GLU A 149 9.55 19.46 7.49
N ILE A 150 8.50 18.64 7.41
CA ILE A 150 7.72 18.19 8.58
C ILE A 150 8.60 17.40 9.55
N GLU A 151 9.50 16.54 9.07
CA GLU A 151 10.42 15.79 9.92
C GLU A 151 11.38 16.73 10.67
N ALA A 152 11.92 17.74 9.99
CA ALA A 152 12.78 18.74 10.62
C ALA A 152 12.02 19.61 11.64
N GLU A 153 10.80 20.04 11.33
CA GLU A 153 9.93 20.78 12.26
C GLU A 153 9.64 19.95 13.51
N LYS A 154 9.28 18.67 13.36
CA LYS A 154 9.03 17.77 14.49
C LYS A 154 10.25 17.55 15.37
N GLU A 155 11.44 17.40 14.80
CA GLU A 155 12.65 17.26 15.62
C GLU A 155 12.94 18.55 16.39
N ASN A 156 12.74 19.72 15.78
CA ASN A 156 12.86 21.00 16.47
C ASN A 156 11.83 21.16 17.60
N GLU A 157 10.57 20.78 17.38
CA GLU A 157 9.53 20.78 18.42
C GLU A 157 9.89 19.86 19.58
N LYS A 158 10.40 18.66 19.28
CA LYS A 158 10.86 17.70 20.29
C LYS A 158 12.01 18.27 21.12
N ILE A 159 13.02 18.86 20.48
CA ILE A 159 14.13 19.52 21.18
C ILE A 159 13.61 20.66 22.08
N ASN A 160 12.68 21.47 21.58
CA ASN A 160 12.05 22.53 22.37
C ASN A 160 11.31 21.97 23.59
N LEU A 161 10.54 20.88 23.40
CA LEU A 161 9.84 20.21 24.49
C LEU A 161 10.80 19.65 25.54
N GLU A 162 11.89 19.01 25.12
CA GLU A 162 12.94 18.49 26.01
C GLU A 162 13.60 19.61 26.83
N ASN A 163 13.85 20.76 26.21
CA ASN A 163 14.37 21.95 26.91
C ASN A 163 13.38 22.47 27.95
N ARG A 164 12.10 22.64 27.58
CA ARG A 164 11.05 23.09 28.51
C ARG A 164 10.83 22.12 29.68
N ILE A 165 10.92 20.82 29.43
CA ILE A 165 10.85 19.79 30.49
C ILE A 165 12.06 19.92 31.42
N SER A 166 13.24 20.18 30.88
CA SER A 166 14.47 20.37 31.66
C SER A 166 14.40 21.62 32.53
N GLU A 167 13.92 22.74 31.98
CA GLU A 167 13.67 23.99 32.73
C GLU A 167 12.65 23.77 33.85
N LEU A 168 11.51 23.13 33.54
CA LEU A 168 10.49 22.82 34.53
C LEU A 168 11.04 21.94 35.66
N LYS A 169 11.90 20.97 35.34
CA LYS A 169 12.56 20.12 36.33
C LYS A 169 13.48 20.92 37.25
N GLU A 170 14.20 21.92 36.73
CA GLU A 170 14.99 22.82 37.56
C GLU A 170 14.12 23.69 38.47
N ASP A 171 13.01 24.23 37.94
CA ASP A 171 12.08 25.03 38.74
C ASP A 171 11.41 24.22 39.84
N ILE A 172 11.02 22.97 39.56
CA ILE A 172 10.51 22.03 40.57
C ILE A 172 11.56 21.78 41.65
N ARG A 173 12.83 21.56 41.29
CA ARG A 173 13.91 21.39 42.27
C ARG A 173 14.09 22.61 43.15
N ARG A 174 14.03 23.81 42.57
CA ARG A 174 14.10 25.08 43.32
C ARG A 174 12.90 25.23 44.25
N LEU A 175 11.72 24.83 43.80
CA LEU A 175 10.50 24.87 44.61
C LEU A 175 10.58 23.89 45.79
N ILE A 176 11.06 22.67 45.57
CA ILE A 176 11.31 21.69 46.64
C ILE A 176 12.25 22.28 47.69
N ALA A 177 13.39 22.86 47.28
CA ALA A 177 14.33 23.47 48.21
C ALA A 177 13.72 24.64 49.03
N LYS A 178 12.85 25.45 48.41
CA LYS A 178 12.12 26.52 49.11
C LYS A 178 11.08 25.95 50.09
N VAL A 179 10.40 24.88 49.73
CA VAL A 179 9.42 24.22 50.60
C VAL A 179 10.12 23.57 51.79
N GLU A 180 11.26 22.91 51.58
CA GLU A 180 12.08 22.33 52.66
C GLU A 180 12.60 23.42 53.62
N SER A 181 13.05 24.56 53.10
CA SER A 181 13.48 25.67 53.96
C SER A 181 12.32 26.27 54.74
N LEU A 182 11.14 26.42 54.12
CA LEU A 182 9.93 26.88 54.77
C LEU A 182 9.48 25.90 55.86
N GLU A 183 9.51 24.60 55.58
CA GLU A 183 9.20 23.55 56.56
C GLU A 183 10.13 23.64 57.77
N ARG A 184 11.42 23.88 57.54
CA ARG A 184 12.39 24.07 58.62
C ARG A 184 12.08 25.31 59.46
N VAL A 185 11.81 26.46 58.82
CA VAL A 185 11.40 27.68 59.54
C VAL A 185 10.13 27.44 60.32
N PHE A 186 9.16 26.71 59.78
CA PHE A 186 7.92 26.38 60.48
C PHE A 186 8.18 25.48 61.68
N LYS A 187 9.04 24.45 61.55
CA LYS A 187 9.49 23.60 62.66
C LYS A 187 10.19 24.38 63.77
N GLU A 188 10.99 25.39 63.41
CA GLU A 188 11.70 26.25 64.36
C GLU A 188 10.77 27.29 65.03
N ALA A 189 9.77 27.81 64.30
CA ALA A 189 8.83 28.81 64.80
C ALA A 189 7.67 28.22 65.62
N LEU A 190 7.27 26.97 65.36
CA LEU A 190 6.17 26.29 66.06
C LEU A 190 6.30 26.31 67.59
N PRO A 191 7.45 25.97 68.20
CA PRO A 191 7.62 26.03 69.65
C PRO A 191 7.42 27.43 70.23
N ALA A 192 8.02 28.46 69.61
CA ALA A 192 7.87 29.84 70.05
C ALA A 192 6.43 30.33 69.95
N LEU A 193 5.70 29.92 68.89
CA LEU A 193 4.29 30.23 68.74
C LEU A 193 3.44 29.58 69.85
N ILE A 194 3.68 28.30 70.14
CA ILE A 194 3.01 27.56 71.22
C ILE A 194 3.27 28.23 72.58
N GLU A 195 4.51 28.66 72.83
CA GLU A 195 4.88 29.35 74.07
C GLU A 195 4.20 30.71 74.19
N SER A 196 4.13 31.48 73.10
CA SER A 196 3.44 32.78 73.07
C SER A 196 1.92 32.66 73.33
N VAL A 197 1.27 31.64 72.75
CA VAL A 197 -0.16 31.37 72.96
C VAL A 197 -0.41 30.89 74.40
N LYS A 198 0.47 30.06 74.97
CA LYS A 198 0.40 29.66 76.39
C LYS A 198 0.55 30.86 77.32
N ALA A 199 1.56 31.70 77.11
CA ALA A 199 1.79 32.91 77.90
C ALA A 199 0.59 33.87 77.85
N LEU A 200 -0.02 34.04 76.66
CA LEU A 200 -1.24 34.84 76.51
C LEU A 200 -2.43 34.22 77.25
N THR A 201 -2.60 32.90 77.15
CA THR A 201 -3.66 32.16 77.86
C THR A 201 -3.51 32.32 79.38
N ASP A 202 -2.29 32.21 79.90
CA ASP A 202 -1.99 32.41 81.32
C ASP A 202 -2.26 33.85 81.77
N LEU A 203 -1.95 34.84 80.92
CA LEU A 203 -2.19 36.25 81.20
C LEU A 203 -3.69 36.57 81.25
N VAL A 204 -4.46 36.05 80.30
CA VAL A 204 -5.93 36.17 80.30
C VAL A 204 -6.55 35.47 81.51
N ASN A 205 -6.05 34.29 81.88
CA ASN A 205 -6.52 33.57 83.07
C ASN A 205 -6.24 34.36 84.36
N LYS A 206 -5.08 35.01 84.46
CA LYS A 206 -4.77 35.90 85.59
C LYS A 206 -5.64 37.15 85.64
N LEU A 207 -6.10 37.65 84.49
CA LEU A 207 -6.95 38.84 84.38
C LEU A 207 -8.44 38.56 84.61
N LYS A 208 -8.85 37.29 84.58
CA LYS A 208 -10.23 36.85 84.87
C LYS A 208 -10.50 36.61 86.36
N VAL A 209 -9.48 36.76 87.22
CA VAL A 209 -9.58 36.74 88.69
C VAL A 209 -9.72 38.16 89.20
#